data_AF-A0AAV7G6J3-F1
#
_entry.id   AF-A0AAV7G6J3-F1
#
_cell.length_a   1.000
_cell.length_b   1.000
_cell.length_c   1.000
_cell.angle_alpha   90.00
_cell.angle_beta   90.00
_cell.angle_gamma   90.00
#
_symmetry.space_group_name_H-M   'P 1'
#
loop_
_entity.id
_entity.type
_entity.pdbx_description
1 polymer ?
#
loop_
_entity_poly.entity_id
_entity_poly.type
_entity_poly.pdbx_seq_one_letter_code
_entity_poly.pdbx_strand_id
1 'polypeptide(L)'
;MASDISISTPPELGWSSRLITMQFMGTERPWLNLYGNRVRPVAPFGSASSKPFDDPALIHRCLPDELLFEVFSRMSPYSLGRAACVCRKWRYTIRNPILWRSACLKAWQLSGALTNYKIAQSMYEGSWRKMWIHRPRIRHDGLYVSRNTYIRTGVAEWKVTNPVHLVCYYRYLRFFPNDKFLYKISSQKVKEVAKIMVRASKADCVFKGDYTLSGEQIEAVLLYSGSRRTVLRMRLRIRGTTVGANNRLDMLRLVTTGVNESEISNDGDDILGVVEGWQEDETHNPDVPAISHRRGLSPFVFVPFEEVETSVLNLPVDKMDYFVPG
;
A
#
# COMPACT_ATOMS: atom_id res chain seq x y z
N MET A 1 -7.20 68.89 -3.67
CA MET A 1 -6.06 69.18 -4.54
C MET A 1 -5.00 68.09 -4.33
N ALA A 2 -4.81 67.23 -5.32
CA ALA A 2 -3.55 66.58 -5.69
C ALA A 2 -3.88 65.65 -6.87
N SER A 3 -3.21 65.92 -7.98
CA SER A 3 -3.51 65.50 -9.35
C SER A 3 -3.10 64.06 -9.67
N ASP A 4 -3.87 63.44 -10.57
CA ASP A 4 -3.54 62.24 -11.31
C ASP A 4 -2.18 62.38 -12.03
N ILE A 5 -1.28 61.43 -11.78
CA ILE A 5 -0.07 61.23 -12.59
C ILE A 5 -0.26 59.93 -13.36
N SER A 6 -0.84 60.06 -14.56
CA SER A 6 -0.83 59.03 -15.58
C SER A 6 0.57 58.95 -16.18
N ILE A 7 1.31 57.89 -15.86
CA ILE A 7 2.59 57.59 -16.53
C ILE A 7 2.27 57.09 -17.94
N SER A 8 2.56 57.91 -18.95
CA SER A 8 2.49 57.52 -20.35
C SER A 8 3.62 56.53 -20.66
N THR A 9 3.24 55.29 -20.98
CA THR A 9 4.17 54.29 -21.51
C THR A 9 4.57 54.69 -22.94
N PRO A 10 5.87 54.60 -23.30
CA PRO A 10 6.36 54.96 -24.63
C PRO A 10 5.87 53.98 -25.71
N PRO A 11 5.74 54.42 -26.98
CA PRO A 11 5.03 53.68 -28.03
C PRO A 11 5.83 52.50 -28.62
N GLU A 12 6.93 52.07 -28.00
CA GLU A 12 7.80 51.02 -28.55
C GLU A 12 7.40 49.59 -28.13
N LEU A 13 6.38 49.42 -27.29
CA LEU A 13 5.81 48.11 -26.94
C LEU A 13 4.69 47.64 -27.90
N GLY A 14 4.51 48.34 -29.03
CA GLY A 14 3.54 47.98 -30.07
C GLY A 14 3.91 46.73 -30.90
N TRP A 15 5.16 46.25 -30.81
CA TRP A 15 5.60 45.04 -31.52
C TRP A 15 5.39 43.75 -30.72
N SER A 16 5.50 43.80 -29.39
CA SER A 16 5.25 42.61 -28.54
C SER A 16 3.76 42.25 -28.45
N SER A 17 2.89 43.24 -28.59
CA SER A 17 1.43 43.07 -28.56
C SER A 17 0.86 42.51 -29.88
N ARG A 18 1.55 42.71 -31.02
CA ARG A 18 1.17 42.08 -32.30
C ARG A 18 1.59 40.61 -32.40
N LEU A 19 2.61 40.19 -31.66
CA LEU A 19 3.01 38.78 -31.58
C LEU A 19 2.03 37.92 -30.75
N ILE A 20 1.19 38.53 -29.91
CA ILE A 20 0.13 37.83 -29.15
C ILE A 20 -1.01 37.37 -30.08
N THR A 21 -1.11 37.93 -31.28
CA THR A 21 -2.14 37.55 -32.27
C THR A 21 -1.55 36.78 -33.45
N MET A 22 -0.39 36.15 -33.29
CA MET A 22 -0.12 34.95 -34.08
C MET A 22 -0.80 33.80 -33.36
N GLN A 23 -1.95 33.39 -33.91
CA GLN A 23 -2.47 32.05 -33.69
C GLN A 23 -1.36 31.07 -34.10
N PHE A 24 -0.46 30.75 -33.17
CA PHE A 24 0.34 29.56 -33.28
C PHE A 24 -0.68 28.43 -33.43
N MET A 25 -0.73 27.84 -34.63
CA MET A 25 -1.32 26.52 -34.87
C MET A 25 -0.53 25.49 -34.05
N GLY A 26 -0.67 25.55 -32.73
CA GLY A 26 0.19 24.87 -31.79
C GLY A 26 -0.63 24.54 -30.57
N THR A 27 -1.38 23.44 -30.68
CA THR A 27 -2.06 22.71 -29.60
C THR A 27 -2.41 23.57 -28.38
N GLU A 28 -3.68 23.96 -28.20
CA GLU A 28 -4.14 24.54 -26.92
C GLU A 28 -3.78 23.59 -25.78
N ARG A 29 -2.65 23.89 -25.12
CA ARG A 29 -2.15 23.06 -24.03
C ARG A 29 -2.75 23.63 -22.76
N PRO A 30 -3.46 22.83 -21.94
CA PRO A 30 -4.23 23.34 -20.80
C PRO A 30 -3.43 24.21 -19.82
N TRP A 31 -2.11 24.04 -19.75
CA TRP A 31 -1.23 24.82 -18.88
C TRP A 31 -0.88 26.21 -19.42
N LEU A 32 -1.05 26.51 -20.72
CA LEU A 32 -0.88 27.86 -21.26
C LEU A 32 -1.90 28.82 -20.65
N ASN A 33 -3.11 28.33 -20.34
CA ASN A 33 -4.13 29.08 -19.62
C ASN A 33 -3.76 29.36 -18.14
N LEU A 34 -2.67 28.77 -17.63
CA LEU A 34 -2.17 29.07 -16.29
C LEU A 34 -1.08 30.16 -16.29
N TYR A 35 -0.54 30.54 -17.44
CA TYR A 35 0.43 31.64 -17.53
C TYR A 35 -0.24 32.98 -17.21
N GLY A 36 0.39 33.79 -16.35
CA GLY A 36 -0.15 35.07 -15.89
C GLY A 36 -1.24 34.97 -14.81
N ASN A 37 -1.79 33.79 -14.56
CA ASN A 37 -2.79 33.56 -13.52
C ASN A 37 -2.13 33.34 -12.15
N ARG A 38 -2.13 34.40 -11.31
CA ARG A 38 -1.58 34.34 -9.95
C ARG A 38 -2.51 33.54 -9.03
N VAL A 39 -2.27 32.23 -8.91
CA VAL A 39 -2.98 31.37 -7.96
C VAL A 39 -2.67 31.81 -6.52
N ARG A 40 -3.61 32.48 -5.87
CA ARG A 40 -3.47 32.91 -4.47
C ARG A 40 -3.39 31.66 -3.57
N PRO A 41 -2.55 31.67 -2.51
CA PRO A 41 -2.56 30.61 -1.52
C PRO A 41 -3.96 30.48 -0.92
N VAL A 42 -4.54 29.28 -0.95
CA VAL A 42 -5.79 29.01 -0.23
C VAL A 42 -5.48 29.13 1.25
N ALA A 43 -6.22 29.97 1.95
CA ALA A 43 -6.00 30.19 3.37
C ALA A 43 -6.21 28.86 4.13
N PRO A 44 -5.37 28.53 5.12
CA PRO A 44 -5.57 27.34 5.95
C PRO A 44 -6.95 27.36 6.63
N PHE A 45 -7.44 26.18 6.99
CA PHE A 45 -8.62 26.04 7.85
C PHE A 45 -8.46 26.91 9.12
N GLY A 46 -9.44 27.78 9.39
CA GLY A 46 -9.43 28.72 10.52
C GLY A 46 -8.67 30.03 10.30
N SER A 47 -8.30 30.37 9.07
CA SER A 47 -7.62 31.64 8.78
C SER A 47 -8.62 32.81 8.70
N ALA A 48 -8.52 33.74 9.65
CA ALA A 48 -9.32 34.96 9.71
C ALA A 48 -8.79 36.06 8.75
N SER A 49 -8.65 35.73 7.46
CA SER A 49 -8.31 36.74 6.44
C SER A 49 -9.47 37.72 6.27
N SER A 50 -9.20 39.03 6.38
CA SER A 50 -10.22 40.10 6.31
C SER A 50 -10.86 40.30 4.94
N LYS A 51 -10.36 39.64 3.89
CA LYS A 51 -10.97 39.68 2.55
C LYS A 51 -11.85 38.45 2.33
N PRO A 52 -13.10 38.61 1.85
CA PRO A 52 -13.91 37.47 1.42
C PRO A 52 -13.14 36.72 0.34
N PHE A 53 -12.73 35.50 0.67
CA PHE A 53 -12.11 34.59 -0.28
C PHE A 53 -13.24 33.82 -0.95
N ASP A 54 -13.59 34.22 -2.18
CA ASP A 54 -14.52 33.45 -3.01
C ASP A 54 -13.83 32.17 -3.48
N ASP A 55 -14.14 31.05 -2.84
CA ASP A 55 -13.58 29.76 -3.22
C ASP A 55 -14.12 29.34 -4.60
N PRO A 56 -13.24 29.11 -5.60
CA PRO A 56 -13.69 28.75 -6.94
C PRO A 56 -14.43 27.41 -6.98
N ALA A 57 -14.20 26.48 -6.04
CA ALA A 57 -14.85 25.17 -6.10
C ALA A 57 -16.26 25.21 -5.50
N LEU A 58 -17.24 24.72 -6.26
CA LEU A 58 -18.66 24.64 -5.82
C LEU A 58 -18.80 23.90 -4.49
N ILE A 59 -18.08 22.80 -4.31
CA ILE A 59 -18.11 22.01 -3.07
C ILE A 59 -17.72 22.82 -1.84
N HIS A 60 -16.81 23.78 -1.97
CA HIS A 60 -16.37 24.63 -0.87
C HIS A 60 -17.34 25.77 -0.56
N ARG A 61 -18.21 26.14 -1.50
CA ARG A 61 -19.28 27.12 -1.29
C ARG A 61 -20.53 26.47 -0.71
N CYS A 62 -20.84 25.25 -1.16
CA CYS A 62 -22.03 24.53 -0.75
C CYS A 62 -21.87 23.79 0.58
N LEU A 63 -20.64 23.38 0.94
CA LEU A 63 -20.38 22.60 2.14
C LEU A 63 -19.53 23.41 3.14
N PRO A 64 -20.09 23.75 4.32
CA PRO A 64 -19.33 24.31 5.43
C PRO A 64 -18.12 23.44 5.82
N ASP A 65 -17.09 24.10 6.34
CA ASP A 65 -15.81 23.47 6.65
C ASP A 65 -15.93 22.42 7.78
N GLU A 66 -16.89 22.57 8.69
CA GLU A 66 -17.21 21.62 9.75
C GLU A 66 -17.81 20.33 9.20
N LEU A 67 -18.71 20.43 8.22
CA LEU A 67 -19.30 19.26 7.57
C LEU A 67 -18.26 18.54 6.70
N LEU A 68 -17.39 19.29 6.02
CA LEU A 68 -16.26 18.70 5.29
C LEU A 68 -15.31 17.94 6.23
N PHE A 69 -14.99 18.53 7.39
CA PHE A 69 -14.19 17.88 8.41
C PHE A 69 -14.85 16.60 8.92
N GLU A 70 -16.16 16.62 9.11
CA GLU A 70 -16.95 15.50 9.62
C GLU A 70 -17.19 14.39 8.58
N VAL A 71 -17.08 14.70 7.29
CA VAL A 71 -16.92 13.69 6.23
C VAL A 71 -15.54 13.05 6.33
N PHE A 72 -14.47 13.86 6.43
CA PHE A 72 -13.10 13.33 6.55
C PHE A 72 -12.90 12.48 7.81
N SER A 73 -13.54 12.81 8.93
CA SER A 73 -13.43 12.05 10.18
C SER A 73 -13.95 10.60 10.05
N ARG A 74 -14.86 10.34 9.10
CA ARG A 74 -15.43 9.02 8.81
C ARG A 74 -14.73 8.26 7.70
N MET A 75 -13.86 8.90 6.94
CA MET A 75 -13.17 8.27 5.81
C MET A 75 -12.08 7.30 6.27
N SER A 76 -11.77 6.31 5.42
CA SER A 76 -10.62 5.43 5.65
C SER A 76 -9.30 6.21 5.51
N PRO A 77 -8.20 5.78 6.14
CA PRO A 77 -6.90 6.42 5.98
C PRO A 77 -6.40 6.46 4.53
N TYR A 78 -6.75 5.44 3.75
CA TYR A 78 -6.43 5.35 2.33
C TYR A 78 -7.19 6.43 1.54
N SER A 79 -8.50 6.55 1.76
CA SER A 79 -9.35 7.56 1.12
C SER A 79 -8.97 8.99 1.57
N LEU A 80 -8.55 9.19 2.83
CA LEU A 80 -7.97 10.45 3.31
C LEU A 80 -6.68 10.82 2.56
N GLY A 81 -5.81 9.84 2.32
CA GLY A 81 -4.62 10.05 1.49
C GLY A 81 -4.96 10.53 0.08
N ARG A 82 -5.97 9.93 -0.55
CA ARG A 82 -6.47 10.34 -1.88
C ARG A 82 -7.11 11.73 -1.84
N ALA A 83 -7.91 12.03 -0.83
CA ALA A 83 -8.54 13.33 -0.63
C ALA A 83 -7.48 14.44 -0.48
N ALA A 84 -6.35 14.18 0.19
CA ALA A 84 -5.26 15.15 0.30
C ALA A 84 -4.59 15.51 -1.04
N CYS A 85 -4.83 14.74 -2.11
CA CYS A 85 -4.33 15.00 -3.46
C CYS A 85 -5.32 15.80 -4.33
N VAL A 86 -6.56 16.06 -3.88
CA VAL A 86 -7.60 16.73 -4.67
C VAL A 86 -7.34 18.22 -4.79
N CYS A 87 -7.20 18.92 -3.67
CA CYS A 87 -6.94 20.36 -3.65
C CYS A 87 -6.09 20.76 -2.43
N ARG A 88 -5.56 21.99 -2.45
CA ARG A 88 -4.76 22.52 -1.34
C ARG A 88 -5.56 22.60 -0.03
N LYS A 89 -6.83 23.03 -0.09
CA LYS A 89 -7.71 23.11 1.08
C LYS A 89 -7.83 21.76 1.78
N TRP A 90 -8.17 20.70 1.04
CA TRP A 90 -8.28 19.33 1.57
C TRP A 90 -6.94 18.84 2.13
N ARG A 91 -5.84 19.09 1.41
CA ARG A 91 -4.49 18.74 1.88
C ARG A 91 -4.16 19.38 3.24
N TYR A 92 -4.54 20.64 3.46
CA TYR A 92 -4.32 21.32 4.73
C TYR A 92 -5.27 20.82 5.83
N THR A 93 -6.55 20.63 5.54
CA THR A 93 -7.52 20.10 6.51
C THR A 93 -7.10 18.71 7.01
N ILE A 94 -6.66 17.83 6.11
CA ILE A 94 -6.26 16.44 6.43
C ILE A 94 -4.95 16.37 7.23
N ARG A 95 -4.17 17.47 7.30
CA ARG A 95 -3.02 17.54 8.20
C ARG A 95 -3.41 17.62 9.67
N ASN A 96 -4.66 17.96 9.99
CA ASN A 96 -5.14 17.97 11.36
C ASN A 96 -4.95 16.57 11.98
N PRO A 97 -4.22 16.44 13.11
CA PRO A 97 -3.92 15.14 13.71
C PRO A 97 -5.16 14.40 14.18
N ILE A 98 -6.25 15.09 14.56
CA ILE A 98 -7.45 14.46 15.12
C ILE A 98 -8.09 13.48 14.13
N LEU A 99 -8.02 13.76 12.82
CA LEU A 99 -8.54 12.89 11.76
C LEU A 99 -7.86 11.51 11.72
N TRP A 100 -6.65 11.40 12.26
CA TRP A 100 -5.87 10.16 12.26
C TRP A 100 -6.03 9.34 13.56
N ARG A 101 -6.69 9.89 14.60
CA ARG A 101 -6.86 9.23 15.90
C ARG A 101 -7.59 7.90 15.77
N SER A 102 -8.73 7.89 15.09
CA SER A 102 -9.55 6.69 14.90
C SER A 102 -8.78 5.61 14.14
N ALA A 103 -8.01 6.01 13.13
CA ALA A 103 -7.15 5.12 12.36
C ALA A 103 -6.07 4.47 13.24
N CYS A 104 -5.36 5.26 14.04
CA CYS A 104 -4.34 4.74 14.96
C CYS A 104 -4.92 3.75 15.98
N LEU A 105 -6.06 4.10 16.59
CA LEU A 105 -6.68 3.22 17.58
C LEU A 105 -7.14 1.88 16.96
N LYS A 106 -7.59 1.89 15.70
CA LYS A 106 -7.96 0.67 14.97
C LYS A 106 -6.74 -0.15 14.54
N ALA A 107 -5.68 0.49 14.04
CA ALA A 107 -4.50 -0.23 13.55
C ALA A 107 -3.68 -0.90 14.66
N TRP A 108 -3.67 -0.32 15.86
CA TRP A 108 -2.93 -0.87 17.01
C TRP A 108 -3.86 -1.24 18.16
N GLN A 109 -5.03 -1.77 17.84
CA GLN A 109 -6.06 -2.12 18.82
C GLN A 109 -5.54 -3.11 19.89
N LEU A 110 -4.69 -4.06 19.50
CA LEU A 110 -4.09 -5.07 20.39
C LEU A 110 -3.27 -4.47 21.54
N SER A 111 -2.61 -3.32 21.32
CA SER A 111 -1.85 -2.64 22.40
C SER A 111 -2.76 -1.98 23.45
N GLY A 112 -4.05 -1.81 23.14
CA GLY A 112 -5.01 -1.10 23.98
C GLY A 112 -5.00 0.42 23.78
N ALA A 113 -6.15 1.06 24.03
CA ALA A 113 -6.32 2.49 23.80
C ALA A 113 -5.37 3.34 24.67
N LEU A 114 -5.30 3.07 25.97
CA LEU A 114 -4.48 3.83 26.92
C LEU A 114 -2.98 3.82 26.54
N THR A 115 -2.46 2.66 26.17
CA THR A 115 -1.08 2.49 25.70
C THR A 115 -0.84 3.32 24.44
N ASN A 116 -1.78 3.31 23.49
CA ASN A 116 -1.67 4.12 22.28
C ASN A 116 -1.69 5.63 22.57
N TYR A 117 -2.47 6.12 23.54
CA TYR A 117 -2.39 7.53 23.98
C TYR A 117 -1.01 7.87 24.54
N LYS A 118 -0.48 7.00 25.41
CA LYS A 118 0.86 7.19 25.99
C LYS A 118 1.92 7.24 24.91
N ILE A 119 1.92 6.28 23.97
CA ILE A 119 2.85 6.24 22.84
C ILE A 119 2.71 7.49 21.96
N ALA A 120 1.49 7.90 21.62
CA ALA A 120 1.27 9.11 20.83
C ALA A 120 1.86 10.34 21.52
N GLN A 121 1.66 10.46 22.83
CA GLN A 121 2.16 11.59 23.61
C GLN A 121 3.69 11.57 23.78
N SER A 122 4.27 10.42 24.13
CA SER A 122 5.70 10.31 24.46
C SER A 122 6.60 10.23 23.22
N MET A 123 6.23 9.45 22.20
CA MET A 123 7.09 9.15 21.05
C MET A 123 6.78 10.03 19.84
N TYR A 124 5.59 10.64 19.79
CA TYR A 124 5.11 11.38 18.60
C TYR A 124 4.57 12.78 18.94
N GLU A 125 4.99 13.36 20.07
CA GLU A 125 4.67 14.73 20.50
C GLU A 125 3.14 14.99 20.56
N GLY A 126 2.34 13.98 20.88
CA GLY A 126 0.88 14.07 20.91
C GLY A 126 0.21 14.11 19.54
N SER A 127 0.94 13.94 18.44
CA SER A 127 0.39 14.00 17.08
C SER A 127 0.04 12.60 16.54
N TRP A 128 -1.26 12.30 16.49
CA TRP A 128 -1.77 11.07 15.87
C TRP A 128 -1.36 10.90 14.42
N ARG A 129 -1.23 12.00 13.67
CA ARG A 129 -0.76 11.96 12.28
C ARG A 129 0.71 11.54 12.19
N LYS A 130 1.58 12.08 13.05
CA LYS A 130 2.99 11.66 13.11
C LYS A 130 3.08 10.17 13.45
N MET A 131 2.32 9.73 14.45
CA MET A 131 2.22 8.31 14.82
C MET A 131 1.79 7.44 13.64
N TRP A 132 0.73 7.82 12.91
CA TRP A 132 0.25 7.06 11.75
C TRP A 132 1.31 6.92 10.64
N ILE A 133 2.06 7.99 10.38
CA ILE A 133 3.05 8.04 9.31
C ILE A 133 4.34 7.30 9.68
N HIS A 134 4.77 7.37 10.93
CA HIS A 134 6.09 6.86 11.33
C HIS A 134 6.05 5.50 12.02
N ARG A 135 4.92 5.09 12.61
CA ARG A 135 4.81 3.77 13.24
C ARG A 135 4.56 2.69 12.17
N PRO A 136 5.40 1.64 12.08
CA PRO A 136 5.17 0.51 11.19
C PRO A 136 3.83 -0.16 11.47
N ARG A 137 3.13 -0.58 10.41
CA ARG A 137 1.86 -1.30 10.49
C ARG A 137 1.66 -2.15 9.25
N ILE A 138 0.94 -3.26 9.44
CA ILE A 138 0.44 -4.07 8.33
C ILE A 138 -0.88 -3.48 7.85
N ARG A 139 -1.13 -3.57 6.54
CA ARG A 139 -2.40 -3.17 5.93
C ARG A 139 -3.33 -4.38 5.79
N HIS A 140 -4.59 -4.19 6.18
CA HIS A 140 -5.63 -5.23 6.13
C HIS A 140 -6.67 -4.98 5.02
N ASP A 141 -6.59 -3.83 4.35
CA ASP A 141 -7.53 -3.34 3.34
C ASP A 141 -7.18 -3.81 1.91
N GLY A 142 -6.48 -4.93 1.78
CA GLY A 142 -6.01 -5.42 0.48
C GLY A 142 -5.17 -6.68 0.56
N LEU A 143 -4.40 -6.92 -0.51
CA LEU A 143 -3.52 -8.08 -0.66
C LEU A 143 -2.07 -7.64 -0.83
N TYR A 144 -1.16 -8.37 -0.21
CA TYR A 144 0.26 -8.30 -0.54
C TYR A 144 0.56 -9.33 -1.63
N VAL A 145 1.10 -8.87 -2.75
CA VAL A 145 1.30 -9.68 -3.96
C VAL A 145 2.76 -9.64 -4.38
N SER A 146 3.38 -10.81 -4.49
CA SER A 146 4.74 -10.99 -5.01
C SER A 146 4.64 -11.70 -6.36
N ARG A 147 4.91 -10.97 -7.45
CA ARG A 147 4.98 -11.53 -8.81
C ARG A 147 6.37 -12.10 -9.05
N ASN A 148 6.43 -13.34 -9.52
CA ASN A 148 7.66 -14.06 -9.77
C ASN A 148 7.60 -14.65 -11.18
N THR A 149 8.64 -14.38 -11.97
CA THR A 149 8.81 -14.95 -13.30
C THR A 149 10.08 -15.78 -13.35
N TYR A 150 10.02 -16.93 -13.99
CA TYR A 150 11.19 -17.76 -14.23
C TYR A 150 11.10 -18.45 -15.58
N ILE A 151 12.26 -18.80 -16.10
CA ILE A 151 12.41 -19.45 -17.39
C ILE A 151 12.42 -20.97 -17.17
N ARG A 152 11.52 -21.68 -17.83
CA ARG A 152 11.47 -23.16 -17.86
C ARG A 152 11.78 -23.64 -19.27
N THR A 153 12.73 -24.56 -19.40
CA THR A 153 12.99 -25.25 -20.67
C THR A 153 11.82 -26.17 -21.01
N GLY A 154 11.32 -26.06 -22.24
CA GLY A 154 10.31 -26.94 -22.79
C GLY A 154 10.90 -28.29 -23.21
N VAL A 155 10.04 -29.24 -23.57
CA VAL A 155 10.46 -30.52 -24.13
C VAL A 155 10.85 -30.30 -25.58
N ALA A 156 12.11 -30.55 -25.92
CA ALA A 156 12.59 -30.48 -27.30
C ALA A 156 12.24 -31.79 -28.03
N GLU A 157 11.24 -31.77 -28.91
CA GLU A 157 10.88 -32.92 -29.74
C GLU A 157 11.86 -33.10 -30.93
N TRP A 158 12.54 -32.03 -31.37
CA TRP A 158 13.50 -32.04 -32.48
C TRP A 158 14.76 -31.22 -32.16
N LYS A 159 15.92 -31.60 -32.74
CA LYS A 159 17.24 -30.98 -32.48
C LYS A 159 17.40 -29.54 -33.02
N VAL A 160 16.36 -28.93 -33.60
CA VAL A 160 16.48 -27.66 -34.34
C VAL A 160 16.28 -26.44 -33.42
N THR A 161 15.44 -26.53 -32.38
CA THR A 161 15.17 -25.42 -31.47
C THR A 161 14.91 -25.90 -30.04
N ASN A 162 15.49 -25.25 -29.04
CA ASN A 162 15.17 -25.46 -27.64
C ASN A 162 14.01 -24.55 -27.23
N PRO A 163 12.77 -25.06 -27.07
CA PRO A 163 11.65 -24.23 -26.65
C PRO A 163 11.84 -23.77 -25.20
N VAL A 164 11.42 -22.54 -24.91
CA VAL A 164 11.55 -21.92 -23.60
C VAL A 164 10.23 -21.28 -23.22
N HIS A 165 9.76 -21.53 -21.99
CA HIS A 165 8.54 -20.96 -21.45
C HIS A 165 8.85 -19.98 -20.32
N LEU A 166 8.33 -18.78 -20.43
CA LEU A 166 8.35 -17.80 -19.34
C LEU A 166 7.15 -18.07 -18.42
N VAL A 167 7.40 -18.68 -17.27
CA VAL A 167 6.37 -19.03 -16.29
C VAL A 167 6.21 -17.88 -15.31
N CYS A 168 4.98 -17.38 -15.18
CA CYS A 168 4.62 -16.36 -14.19
C CYS A 168 3.73 -16.97 -13.11
N TYR A 169 4.11 -16.76 -11.86
CA TYR A 169 3.31 -17.10 -10.70
C TYR A 169 3.35 -15.98 -9.68
N TYR A 170 2.37 -16.01 -8.77
CA TYR A 170 2.19 -15.01 -7.74
C TYR A 170 2.13 -15.71 -6.38
N ARG A 171 2.70 -15.05 -5.37
CA ARG A 171 2.46 -15.35 -3.96
C ARG A 171 1.55 -14.27 -3.39
N TYR A 172 0.48 -14.69 -2.75
CA TYR A 172 -0.54 -13.82 -2.16
C TYR A 172 -0.53 -13.97 -0.65
N LEU A 173 -0.50 -12.83 0.04
CA LEU A 173 -0.66 -12.73 1.49
C LEU A 173 -1.81 -11.78 1.80
N ARG A 174 -2.71 -12.20 2.70
CA ARG A 174 -3.76 -11.34 3.27
C ARG A 174 -3.71 -11.44 4.78
N PHE A 175 -3.45 -10.33 5.46
CA PHE A 175 -3.38 -10.25 6.91
C PHE A 175 -4.72 -9.81 7.50
N PHE A 176 -5.07 -10.33 8.67
CA PHE A 176 -6.28 -10.00 9.40
C PHE A 176 -5.93 -9.41 10.78
N PRO A 177 -6.79 -8.56 11.37
CA PRO A 177 -6.51 -7.93 12.68
C PRO A 177 -6.42 -8.89 13.87
N ASN A 178 -6.72 -10.18 13.69
CA ASN A 178 -6.67 -11.22 14.71
C ASN A 178 -5.38 -12.05 14.65
N ASP A 179 -4.29 -11.47 14.15
CA ASP A 179 -2.98 -12.11 14.01
C ASP A 179 -2.98 -13.38 13.12
N LYS A 180 -4.04 -13.56 12.33
CA LYS A 180 -4.12 -14.61 11.29
C LYS A 180 -3.82 -14.02 9.92
N PHE A 181 -3.30 -14.85 9.02
CA PHE A 181 -3.15 -14.50 7.61
C PHE A 181 -3.59 -15.65 6.70
N LEU A 182 -3.88 -15.30 5.44
CA LEU A 182 -4.11 -16.26 4.36
C LEU A 182 -2.95 -16.21 3.38
N TYR A 183 -2.61 -17.39 2.86
CA TYR A 183 -1.54 -17.62 1.90
C TYR A 183 -2.03 -18.41 0.69
N LYS A 184 -1.63 -17.98 -0.51
CA LYS A 184 -1.85 -18.73 -1.75
C LYS A 184 -0.71 -18.52 -2.71
N ILE A 185 -0.32 -19.59 -3.39
CA ILE A 185 0.56 -19.54 -4.57
C ILE A 185 -0.32 -19.89 -5.78
N SER A 186 -0.28 -19.07 -6.83
CA SER A 186 -1.08 -19.32 -8.03
C SER A 186 -0.56 -18.57 -9.25
N SER A 187 -0.85 -19.07 -10.45
CA SER A 187 -0.69 -18.34 -11.71
C SER A 187 -1.88 -17.41 -12.05
N GLN A 188 -2.96 -17.50 -11.29
CA GLN A 188 -4.15 -16.65 -11.45
C GLN A 188 -3.84 -15.19 -11.13
N LYS A 189 -4.57 -14.28 -11.79
CA LYS A 189 -4.42 -12.83 -11.64
C LYS A 189 -4.97 -12.33 -10.31
N VAL A 190 -4.54 -11.14 -9.89
CA VAL A 190 -4.93 -10.54 -8.60
C VAL A 190 -6.46 -10.40 -8.48
N LYS A 191 -7.13 -10.00 -9.56
CA LYS A 191 -8.60 -9.84 -9.59
C LYS A 191 -9.41 -11.12 -9.37
N GLU A 192 -8.87 -12.27 -9.76
CA GLU A 192 -9.51 -13.56 -9.54
C GLU A 192 -9.25 -14.03 -8.12
N VAL A 193 -8.00 -13.94 -7.68
CA VAL A 193 -7.56 -14.40 -6.36
C VAL A 193 -8.17 -13.59 -5.22
N ALA A 194 -8.39 -12.29 -5.40
CA ALA A 194 -9.01 -11.43 -4.39
C ALA A 194 -10.42 -11.89 -3.97
N LYS A 195 -11.17 -12.51 -4.90
CA LYS A 195 -12.52 -13.03 -4.64
C LYS A 195 -12.49 -14.28 -3.75
N ILE A 196 -11.38 -15.02 -3.78
CA ILE A 196 -11.21 -16.32 -3.13
C ILE A 196 -10.50 -16.17 -1.78
N MET A 197 -9.56 -15.22 -1.67
CA MET A 197 -8.78 -14.91 -0.47
C MET A 197 -9.60 -14.25 0.65
N VAL A 198 -10.85 -14.66 0.86
CA VAL A 198 -11.75 -14.23 1.94
C VAL A 198 -11.64 -15.17 3.13
N ARG A 199 -11.54 -16.48 2.87
CA ARG A 199 -11.43 -17.54 3.87
C ARG A 199 -10.47 -18.62 3.40
N ALA A 200 -9.94 -19.40 4.34
CA ALA A 200 -9.16 -20.58 4.01
C ALA A 200 -10.03 -21.63 3.31
N SER A 201 -9.48 -22.28 2.29
CA SER A 201 -10.18 -23.26 1.47
C SER A 201 -9.15 -24.22 0.88
N LYS A 202 -9.24 -25.50 1.22
CA LYS A 202 -8.35 -26.53 0.68
C LYS A 202 -8.58 -26.72 -0.83
N ALA A 203 -9.84 -26.67 -1.27
CA ALA A 203 -10.21 -26.79 -2.68
C ALA A 203 -9.58 -25.67 -3.52
N ASP A 204 -9.51 -24.46 -2.96
CA ASP A 204 -8.90 -23.31 -3.65
C ASP A 204 -7.42 -23.13 -3.35
N CYS A 205 -6.77 -24.06 -2.63
CA CYS A 205 -5.39 -23.95 -2.16
C CYS A 205 -5.08 -22.64 -1.42
N VAL A 206 -6.01 -22.19 -0.56
CA VAL A 206 -5.84 -21.05 0.33
C VAL A 206 -5.62 -21.57 1.75
N PHE A 207 -4.44 -21.28 2.29
CA PHE A 207 -4.00 -21.78 3.60
C PHE A 207 -4.06 -20.67 4.64
N LYS A 208 -4.47 -21.01 5.87
CA LYS A 208 -4.45 -20.12 7.03
C LYS A 208 -3.12 -20.29 7.78
N GLY A 209 -2.62 -19.20 8.35
CA GLY A 209 -1.49 -19.22 9.26
C GLY A 209 -1.59 -18.11 10.30
N ASP A 210 -0.56 -18.04 11.13
CA ASP A 210 -0.38 -17.11 12.23
C ASP A 210 0.78 -16.16 11.95
N TYR A 211 0.65 -14.91 12.34
CA TYR A 211 1.73 -13.94 12.21
C TYR A 211 1.88 -13.07 13.45
N THR A 212 3.09 -12.62 13.70
CA THR A 212 3.39 -11.59 14.71
C THR A 212 4.17 -10.45 14.08
N LEU A 213 3.93 -9.25 14.59
CA LEU A 213 4.62 -8.03 14.17
C LEU A 213 5.48 -7.50 15.33
N SER A 214 6.79 -7.57 15.17
CA SER A 214 7.76 -6.99 16.11
C SER A 214 8.53 -5.86 15.43
N GLY A 215 8.15 -4.62 15.76
CA GLY A 215 8.71 -3.43 15.13
C GLY A 215 8.42 -3.37 13.63
N GLU A 216 9.45 -3.57 12.80
CA GLU A 216 9.34 -3.64 11.33
C GLU A 216 9.34 -5.08 10.80
N GLN A 217 9.60 -6.08 11.64
CA GLN A 217 9.73 -7.47 11.22
C GLN A 217 8.43 -8.23 11.47
N ILE A 218 8.06 -9.05 10.50
CA ILE A 218 6.91 -9.94 10.56
C ILE A 218 7.44 -11.36 10.53
N GLU A 219 7.03 -12.14 11.53
CA GLU A 219 7.20 -13.59 11.51
C GLU A 219 5.85 -14.20 11.18
N ALA A 220 5.79 -15.00 10.11
CA ALA A 220 4.58 -15.61 9.63
C ALA A 220 4.80 -17.11 9.46
N VAL A 221 3.89 -17.91 10.02
CA VAL A 221 3.98 -19.36 10.07
C VAL A 221 2.66 -19.96 9.58
N LEU A 222 2.74 -20.95 8.70
CA LEU A 222 1.56 -21.71 8.28
C LEU A 222 1.87 -23.20 8.16
N LEU A 223 0.85 -24.02 8.33
CA LEU A 223 0.93 -25.48 8.23
C LEU A 223 0.25 -25.98 6.95
N TYR A 224 0.99 -26.75 6.15
CA TYR A 224 0.41 -27.54 5.06
C TYR A 224 -0.08 -28.89 5.59
N SER A 225 -1.37 -29.15 5.41
CA SER A 225 -2.06 -30.38 5.85
C SER A 225 -2.00 -31.51 4.80
N GLY A 226 -0.92 -31.58 4.02
CA GLY A 226 -0.69 -32.66 3.05
C GLY A 226 -0.35 -34.00 3.72
N SER A 227 -0.02 -35.02 2.92
CA SER A 227 0.38 -36.35 3.41
C SER A 227 1.56 -36.31 4.38
N ARG A 228 2.44 -35.32 4.23
CA ARG A 228 3.46 -34.97 5.23
C ARG A 228 3.19 -33.56 5.70
N ARG A 229 3.10 -33.37 7.01
CA ARG A 229 2.90 -32.06 7.61
C ARG A 229 4.16 -31.24 7.44
N THR A 230 4.03 -30.13 6.74
CA THR A 230 5.15 -29.21 6.47
C THR A 230 4.77 -27.83 6.94
N VAL A 231 5.61 -27.23 7.76
CA VAL A 231 5.46 -25.84 8.18
C VAL A 231 6.26 -24.94 7.24
N LEU A 232 5.62 -23.86 6.81
CA LEU A 232 6.28 -22.78 6.09
C LEU A 232 6.45 -21.59 7.03
N ARG A 233 7.70 -21.18 7.21
CA ARG A 233 8.14 -20.05 8.02
C ARG A 233 8.62 -18.94 7.11
N MET A 234 8.07 -17.76 7.28
CA MET A 234 8.40 -16.55 6.53
C MET A 234 8.85 -15.48 7.50
N ARG A 235 10.04 -14.91 7.26
CA ARG A 235 10.44 -13.64 7.87
C ARG A 235 10.34 -12.55 6.84
N LEU A 236 9.49 -11.57 7.11
CA LEU A 236 9.26 -10.44 6.23
C LEU A 236 9.65 -9.14 6.94
N ARG A 237 10.00 -8.11 6.17
CA ARG A 237 10.21 -6.76 6.70
C ARG A 237 9.25 -5.78 6.05
N ILE A 238 8.58 -4.97 6.86
CA ILE A 238 7.75 -3.87 6.39
C ILE A 238 8.64 -2.79 5.77
N ARG A 239 8.30 -2.40 4.55
CA ARG A 239 8.88 -1.26 3.84
C ARG A 239 7.76 -0.39 3.28
N GLY A 240 8.06 0.86 2.98
CA GLY A 240 7.17 1.78 2.26
C GLY A 240 7.89 2.40 1.08
N THR A 241 7.17 2.55 -0.04
CA THR A 241 7.61 3.37 -1.19
C THR A 241 7.79 4.85 -0.81
N THR A 242 6.93 5.33 0.08
CA THR A 242 7.03 6.64 0.70
C THR A 242 6.85 6.50 2.20
N VAL A 243 7.28 7.51 2.96
CA VAL A 243 7.11 7.55 4.42
C VAL A 243 5.62 7.33 4.78
N GLY A 244 5.36 6.33 5.62
CA GLY A 244 4.01 5.99 6.10
C GLY A 244 3.14 5.18 5.15
N ALA A 245 3.61 4.82 3.96
CA ALA A 245 2.83 4.00 3.02
C ALA A 245 2.67 2.55 3.49
N ASN A 246 3.73 1.97 4.07
CA ASN A 246 3.79 0.58 4.57
C ASN A 246 3.20 -0.44 3.56
N ASN A 247 3.51 -0.23 2.28
CA ASN A 247 2.91 -0.90 1.13
C ASN A 247 3.85 -1.92 0.48
N ARG A 248 4.93 -2.31 1.17
CA ARG A 248 5.91 -3.29 0.72
C ARG A 248 6.25 -4.26 1.85
N LEU A 249 6.47 -5.53 1.50
CA LEU A 249 7.04 -6.52 2.40
C LEU A 249 8.23 -7.18 1.74
N ASP A 250 9.41 -7.00 2.29
CA ASP A 250 10.60 -7.70 1.82
C ASP A 250 10.62 -9.10 2.37
N MET A 251 10.74 -10.10 1.50
CA MET A 251 10.90 -11.49 1.93
C MET A 251 12.37 -11.70 2.33
N LEU A 252 12.65 -11.63 3.63
CA LEU A 252 14.00 -11.84 4.15
C LEU A 252 14.37 -13.32 4.13
N ARG A 253 13.44 -14.18 4.57
CA ARG A 253 13.62 -15.63 4.55
C ARG A 253 12.31 -16.38 4.31
N LEU A 254 12.45 -17.53 3.68
CA LEU A 254 11.39 -18.49 3.38
C LEU A 254 11.95 -19.89 3.65
N VAL A 255 11.45 -20.56 4.69
CA VAL A 255 11.92 -21.88 5.11
C VAL A 255 10.74 -22.84 5.19
N THR A 256 10.91 -24.06 4.66
CA THR A 256 9.96 -25.16 4.82
C THR A 256 10.57 -26.23 5.71
N THR A 257 9.87 -26.66 6.75
CA THR A 257 10.35 -27.66 7.72
C THR A 257 9.33 -28.75 8.00
N GLY A 258 9.80 -29.94 8.32
CA GLY A 258 8.98 -31.04 8.79
C GLY A 258 8.55 -30.88 10.24
N VAL A 259 7.30 -31.26 10.54
CA VAL A 259 6.74 -31.26 11.89
C VAL A 259 6.06 -32.61 12.16
N ASN A 260 6.21 -33.12 13.38
CA ASN A 260 5.57 -34.36 13.81
C ASN A 260 4.08 -34.16 14.12
N GLU A 261 3.27 -35.20 13.95
CA GLU A 261 1.84 -35.12 14.24
C GLU A 261 1.53 -34.93 15.73
N SER A 262 2.42 -35.41 16.61
CA SER A 262 2.27 -35.33 18.07
C SER A 262 2.43 -33.94 18.65
N GLU A 263 3.11 -33.04 17.95
CA GLU A 263 3.42 -31.67 18.42
C GLU A 263 2.34 -30.66 18.04
N ILE A 264 1.39 -31.07 17.20
CA ILE A 264 0.32 -30.21 16.72
C ILE A 264 -0.91 -30.49 17.57
N SER A 265 -1.36 -29.51 18.32
CA SER A 265 -2.62 -29.58 19.05
C SER A 265 -3.77 -29.90 18.08
N ASN A 266 -4.73 -30.73 18.51
CA ASN A 266 -5.85 -31.19 17.67
C ASN A 266 -6.68 -30.05 17.05
N ASP A 267 -6.60 -28.84 17.61
CA ASP A 267 -7.35 -27.67 17.15
C ASP A 267 -6.62 -26.84 16.08
N GLY A 268 -5.33 -27.10 15.81
CA GLY A 268 -4.56 -26.48 14.72
C GLY A 268 -4.49 -24.94 14.75
N ASP A 269 -4.93 -24.32 15.84
CA ASP A 269 -5.21 -22.89 15.92
C ASP A 269 -4.09 -22.07 16.59
N ASP A 270 -3.05 -22.73 17.12
CA ASP A 270 -1.84 -22.07 17.63
C ASP A 270 -0.57 -22.75 17.08
N ILE A 271 -0.33 -22.58 15.78
CA ILE A 271 0.89 -23.09 15.13
C ILE A 271 2.09 -22.22 15.47
N LEU A 272 1.86 -20.96 15.83
CA LEU A 272 2.94 -20.03 16.16
C LEU A 272 3.66 -20.47 17.44
N GLY A 273 2.91 -20.83 18.50
CA GLY A 273 3.49 -21.34 19.74
C GLY A 273 4.27 -22.65 19.56
N VAL A 274 3.85 -23.52 18.62
CA VAL A 274 4.58 -24.77 18.32
C VAL A 274 5.98 -24.48 17.79
N VAL A 275 6.14 -23.42 17.00
CA VAL A 275 7.38 -23.08 16.30
C VAL A 275 8.20 -22.03 17.06
N GLU A 276 7.65 -21.49 18.15
CA GLU A 276 8.30 -20.52 19.00
C GLU A 276 9.57 -21.13 19.63
N GLY A 277 10.72 -20.48 19.42
CA GLY A 277 12.01 -20.97 19.90
C GLY A 277 12.74 -21.96 19.00
N TRP A 278 12.13 -22.41 17.88
CA TRP A 278 12.82 -23.29 16.94
C TRP A 278 13.99 -22.55 16.27
N GLN A 279 15.10 -23.26 16.09
CA GLN A 279 16.19 -22.78 15.26
C GLN A 279 15.77 -22.76 13.77
N GLU A 280 16.49 -21.95 12.99
CA GLU A 280 16.12 -21.64 11.61
C GLU A 280 16.15 -22.87 10.69
N ASP A 281 17.09 -23.78 10.92
CA ASP A 281 17.28 -25.02 10.16
C ASP A 281 16.79 -26.27 10.93
N GLU A 282 16.04 -26.06 12.01
CA GLU A 282 15.50 -27.15 12.81
C GLU A 282 14.32 -27.84 12.13
N THR A 283 14.34 -29.17 12.13
CA THR A 283 13.21 -29.98 11.71
C THR A 283 12.92 -31.04 12.76
N HIS A 284 11.65 -31.21 13.07
CA HIS A 284 11.20 -32.21 14.02
C HIS A 284 10.76 -33.50 13.33
N ASN A 285 10.68 -33.52 11.99
CA ASN A 285 10.42 -34.73 11.22
C ASN A 285 11.64 -35.08 10.35
N PRO A 286 12.34 -36.20 10.61
CA PRO A 286 13.56 -36.57 9.88
C PRO A 286 13.31 -36.84 8.39
N ASP A 287 12.08 -37.15 7.98
CA ASP A 287 11.72 -37.40 6.58
C ASP A 287 11.52 -36.11 5.76
N VAL A 288 11.47 -34.95 6.42
CA VAL A 288 11.23 -33.65 5.78
C VAL A 288 12.27 -32.64 6.28
N PRO A 289 13.43 -32.52 5.62
CA PRO A 289 14.50 -31.64 6.07
C PRO A 289 14.06 -30.17 6.03
N ALA A 290 14.72 -29.34 6.84
CA ALA A 290 14.58 -27.90 6.73
C ALA A 290 15.21 -27.41 5.41
N ILE A 291 14.40 -26.78 4.56
CA ILE A 291 14.82 -26.25 3.27
C ILE A 291 14.65 -24.75 3.27
N SER A 292 15.77 -24.04 3.17
CA SER A 292 15.82 -22.59 2.97
C SER A 292 15.75 -22.26 1.48
N HIS A 293 14.69 -21.53 1.09
CA HIS A 293 14.42 -21.19 -0.30
C HIS A 293 15.18 -19.92 -0.70
N ARG A 294 16.04 -20.02 -1.72
CA ARG A 294 16.79 -18.87 -2.27
C ARG A 294 16.13 -18.21 -3.47
N ARG A 295 15.10 -18.84 -4.05
CA ARG A 295 14.38 -18.36 -5.23
C ARG A 295 12.97 -17.92 -4.87
N GLY A 296 12.44 -16.98 -5.62
CA GLY A 296 11.08 -16.48 -5.42
C GLY A 296 10.91 -15.61 -4.17
N LEU A 297 11.99 -14.93 -3.77
CA LEU A 297 12.06 -13.97 -2.66
C LEU A 297 11.72 -12.53 -3.11
N SER A 298 11.03 -12.37 -4.25
CA SER A 298 10.66 -11.02 -4.70
C SER A 298 9.73 -10.38 -3.67
N PRO A 299 9.95 -9.10 -3.32
CA PRO A 299 9.18 -8.45 -2.28
C PRO A 299 7.72 -8.30 -2.69
N PHE A 300 6.83 -8.33 -1.71
CA PHE A 300 5.40 -8.15 -1.94
C PHE A 300 5.06 -6.69 -2.08
N VAL A 301 4.18 -6.42 -3.04
CA VAL A 301 3.55 -5.12 -3.27
C VAL A 301 2.11 -5.16 -2.78
N PHE A 302 1.72 -4.17 -1.98
CA PHE A 302 0.36 -4.05 -1.50
C PHE A 302 -0.58 -3.53 -2.61
N VAL A 303 -1.69 -4.22 -2.81
CA VAL A 303 -2.79 -3.86 -3.71
C VAL A 303 -4.07 -3.69 -2.87
N PRO A 304 -4.59 -2.47 -2.71
CA PRO A 304 -5.88 -2.23 -2.04
C PRO A 304 -7.02 -2.93 -2.78
N PHE A 305 -8.05 -3.39 -2.07
CA PHE A 305 -9.21 -4.04 -2.72
C PHE A 305 -9.91 -3.16 -3.74
N GLU A 306 -9.94 -1.85 -3.52
CA GLU A 306 -10.50 -0.86 -4.46
C GLU A 306 -9.77 -0.82 -5.82
N GLU A 307 -8.47 -1.17 -5.85
CA GLU A 307 -7.62 -1.09 -7.04
C GLU A 307 -7.27 -2.46 -7.63
N VAL A 308 -7.89 -3.54 -7.12
CA VAL A 308 -7.60 -4.91 -7.54
C VAL A 308 -7.88 -5.14 -9.02
N GLU A 309 -8.97 -4.58 -9.56
CA GLU A 309 -9.35 -4.76 -10.97
C GLU A 309 -8.38 -4.02 -11.91
N THR A 310 -7.95 -2.81 -11.52
CA THR A 310 -7.09 -1.93 -12.32
C THR A 310 -5.59 -2.16 -12.08
N SER A 311 -5.21 -3.08 -11.21
CA SER A 311 -3.81 -3.33 -10.85
C SER A 311 -2.98 -3.76 -12.06
N VAL A 312 -1.80 -3.14 -12.23
CA VAL A 312 -0.80 -3.52 -13.26
C VAL A 312 -0.35 -4.98 -13.11
N LEU A 313 -0.49 -5.58 -11.93
CA LEU A 313 -0.16 -6.99 -11.70
C LEU A 313 -1.09 -7.96 -12.46
N ASN A 314 -2.23 -7.49 -12.96
CA ASN A 314 -3.14 -8.26 -13.83
C ASN A 314 -2.67 -8.32 -15.30
N LEU A 315 -1.63 -7.55 -15.68
CA LEU A 315 -1.08 -7.59 -17.02
C LEU A 315 -0.46 -8.97 -17.32
N PRO A 316 -0.76 -9.55 -18.50
CA PRO A 316 -0.17 -10.82 -18.92
C PRO A 316 1.33 -10.68 -19.12
N VAL A 317 2.02 -11.82 -19.23
CA VAL A 317 3.48 -11.88 -19.42
C VAL A 317 3.90 -11.15 -20.69
N ASP A 318 3.10 -11.21 -21.76
CA ASP A 318 3.39 -10.54 -23.04
C ASP A 318 3.44 -9.00 -22.94
N LYS A 319 2.81 -8.43 -21.91
CA LYS A 319 2.80 -6.99 -21.64
C LYS A 319 3.72 -6.57 -20.51
N MET A 320 4.07 -7.50 -19.62
CA MET A 320 4.97 -7.27 -18.49
C MET A 320 5.69 -8.58 -18.15
N ASP A 321 6.86 -8.78 -18.72
CA ASP A 321 7.68 -9.99 -18.53
C ASP A 321 8.40 -9.99 -17.18
N TYR A 322 8.75 -8.80 -16.69
CA TYR A 322 9.38 -8.59 -15.39
C TYR A 322 8.68 -7.47 -14.62
N PHE A 323 8.56 -7.63 -13.30
CA PHE A 323 7.98 -6.62 -12.42
C PHE A 323 9.02 -6.17 -11.41
N VAL A 324 9.30 -4.86 -11.41
CA VAL A 324 10.18 -4.21 -10.43
C VAL A 324 9.30 -3.70 -9.28
N PRO A 325 9.40 -4.29 -8.08
CA PRO A 325 8.50 -3.95 -6.99
C PRO A 325 8.77 -2.58 -6.34
N GLY A 326 9.94 -1.97 -6.59
CA GLY A 326 10.29 -0.63 -6.08
C GLY A 326 10.79 -0.63 -4.64
#